data_AF-A0A2W5QDZ0-F1
#
_entry.id   AF-A0A2W5QDZ0-F1
#
_cell.length_a   1.000
_cell.length_b   1.000
_cell.length_c   1.000
_cell.angle_alpha   90.00
_cell.angle_beta   90.00
_cell.angle_gamma   90.00
#
_symmetry.space_group_name_H-M   'P 1'
#
loop_
_entity.id
_entity.type
_entity.pdbx_description
1 polymer ?
#
loop_
_entity_poly.entity_id
_entity_poly.type
_entity_poly.pdbx_seq_one_letter_code
_entity_poly.pdbx_strand_id
1 'polypeptide(L)' 'MTMPETTQSDLVEDIKTEILALIDRYAGVCPTEIRRQMDVKHGRDNVTEAVQQLIERGVCMVDTINGAVLLVRGDAEAV' A
#
# COMPACT_ATOMS: atom_id res chain seq x y z
N MET A 1 14.91 -15.96 25.94
CA MET A 1 14.68 -15.81 24.49
C MET A 1 13.94 -14.51 24.32
N THR A 2 14.64 -13.44 23.95
CA THR A 2 14.04 -12.12 23.75
C THR A 2 13.39 -12.14 22.37
N MET A 3 12.07 -11.99 22.31
CA MET A 3 11.36 -11.84 21.04
C MET A 3 11.83 -10.54 20.39
N PRO A 4 12.11 -10.49 19.07
CA PRO A 4 12.45 -9.24 18.42
C PRO A 4 11.26 -8.30 18.54
N GLU A 5 11.49 -7.14 19.15
CA GLU A 5 10.54 -6.03 19.14
C GLU A 5 10.46 -5.56 17.68
N THR A 6 9.42 -5.97 16.96
CA THR A 6 9.12 -5.44 15.63
C THR A 6 8.88 -3.95 15.83
N THR A 7 9.84 -3.13 15.38
CA THR A 7 9.74 -1.69 15.55
C THR A 7 8.62 -1.24 14.63
N GLN A 8 7.81 -0.25 15.02
CA GLN A 8 6.67 0.22 14.22
C GLN A 8 7.04 0.55 12.76
N SER A 9 8.30 0.93 12.51
CA SER A 9 8.85 1.15 11.16
C SER A 9 8.92 -0.12 10.30
N ASP A 10 9.16 -1.29 10.88
CA ASP A 10 9.20 -2.57 10.17
C ASP A 10 7.79 -2.98 9.70
N LEU A 11 6.78 -2.72 10.55
CA LEU A 11 5.38 -3.02 10.24
C LEU A 11 4.88 -2.23 9.02
N VAL A 12 5.24 -0.94 8.92
CA VAL A 12 4.83 -0.10 7.78
C VAL A 12 5.47 -0.56 6.48
N GLU A 13 6.73 -0.99 6.49
CA GLU A 13 7.39 -1.56 5.30
C GLU A 13 6.79 -2.91 4.87
N ASP A 14 6.41 -3.76 5.83
CA ASP A 14 5.69 -5.00 5.55
C ASP A 14 4.33 -4.72 4.88
N ILE A 15 3.57 -3.75 5.42
CA ILE A 15 2.28 -3.33 4.85
C ILE A 15 2.46 -2.82 3.41
N LYS A 16 3.48 -2.00 3.15
CA LYS A 16 3.76 -1.51 1.79
C LYS A 16 3.99 -2.66 0.81
N THR A 17 4.77 -3.66 1.23
CA THR A 17 5.07 -4.85 0.42
C THR A 17 3.79 -5.63 0.10
N GLU A 18 2.91 -5.82 1.09
CA GLU A 18 1.60 -6.47 0.88
C GLU A 18 0.69 -5.67 -0.07
N ILE A 19 0.63 -4.35 0.08
CA ILE A 19 -0.15 -3.47 -0.81
C ILE A 19 0.36 -3.55 -2.25
N LEU A 20 1.68 -3.50 -2.45
CA LEU A 20 2.27 -3.62 -3.77
C LEU A 20 2.00 -4.97 -4.41
N ALA A 21 2.08 -6.06 -3.64
CA ALA A 21 1.74 -7.39 -4.12
C ALA A 21 0.26 -7.50 -4.54
N LEU A 22 -0.65 -6.82 -3.84
CA LEU A 22 -2.07 -6.73 -4.24
C LEU A 22 -2.23 -5.95 -5.55
N ILE A 23 -1.57 -4.79 -5.67
CA ILE A 23 -1.61 -3.97 -6.89
C ILE A 23 -1.09 -4.77 -8.09
N ASP A 24 0.06 -5.44 -7.96
CA ASP A 24 0.66 -6.25 -9.02
C ASP A 24 -0.26 -7.41 -9.44
N ARG A 25 -0.94 -8.05 -8.47
CA ARG A 25 -1.84 -9.17 -8.74
C ARG A 25 -3.08 -8.79 -9.53
N TYR A 26 -3.62 -7.59 -9.30
CA TYR A 26 -4.88 -7.14 -9.89
C TYR A 26 -4.69 -6.06 -10.97
N ALA A 27 -3.45 -5.68 -11.28
CA ALA A 27 -3.10 -4.55 -12.14
C ALA A 27 -3.77 -3.23 -11.69
N GLY A 28 -3.87 -3.04 -10.37
CA GLY A 28 -4.58 -1.93 -9.75
C GLY A 28 -5.65 -2.38 -8.77
N VAL A 29 -5.76 -1.70 -7.62
CA VAL A 29 -6.72 -2.05 -6.58
C VAL A 29 -7.41 -0.79 -6.05
N CYS A 30 -8.72 -0.86 -5.87
CA CYS A 30 -9.48 0.23 -5.26
C CYS A 30 -8.96 0.52 -3.83
N PRO A 31 -8.75 1.79 -3.43
CA PRO A 31 -8.33 2.12 -2.08
C PRO A 31 -9.25 1.56 -0.99
N THR A 32 -10.56 1.49 -1.26
CA THR A 32 -11.54 0.88 -0.36
C THR A 32 -11.28 -0.61 -0.14
N GLU A 33 -10.82 -1.33 -1.16
CA GLU A 33 -10.51 -2.76 -1.05
C GLU A 33 -9.21 -3.00 -0.29
N ILE A 34 -8.19 -2.17 -0.52
CA ILE A 34 -6.95 -2.18 0.29
C ILE A 34 -7.30 -2.00 1.77
N ARG A 35 -8.11 -0.99 2.11
CA ARG A 35 -8.54 -0.74 3.49
C ARG A 35 -9.33 -1.90 4.06
N ARG A 36 -10.27 -2.48 3.30
CA ARG A 36 -11.06 -3.63 3.75
C ARG A 36 -10.20 -4.83 4.10
N GLN A 37 -9.16 -5.13 3.31
CA GLN A 37 -8.30 -6.28 3.54
C GLN A 37 -7.22 -6.00 4.61
N MET A 38 -6.67 -4.79 4.64
CA MET A 38 -5.48 -4.47 5.43
C MET A 38 -5.82 -3.83 6.78
N ASP A 39 -6.88 -3.01 6.90
CA ASP A 39 -7.19 -2.29 8.15
C ASP A 39 -7.46 -3.26 9.31
N VAL A 40 -8.07 -4.42 9.02
CA VAL A 40 -8.36 -5.46 10.02
C VAL A 40 -7.08 -6.15 10.50
N LYS A 41 -6.09 -6.30 9.61
CA LYS A 41 -4.86 -7.04 9.88
C LYS A 41 -3.79 -6.16 10.53
N HIS A 42 -3.69 -4.91 10.08
CA HIS A 42 -2.55 -4.03 10.34
C HIS A 42 -2.91 -2.71 11.03
N GLY A 43 -4.20 -2.42 11.16
CA GLY A 43 -4.69 -1.17 11.71
C GLY A 43 -4.77 -0.06 10.67
N ARG A 44 -5.87 0.69 10.71
CA ARG A 44 -6.18 1.74 9.72
C ARG A 44 -5.10 2.81 9.60
N ASP A 45 -4.50 3.23 10.71
CA ASP A 45 -3.52 4.32 10.72
C ASP A 45 -2.23 3.90 9.98
N ASN A 46 -1.73 2.70 10.27
CA ASN A 46 -0.54 2.14 9.60
C ASN A 46 -0.79 1.90 8.09
N VAL A 47 -1.99 1.45 7.72
CA VAL A 47 -2.36 1.27 6.30
C VAL A 47 -2.45 2.62 5.58
N THR A 48 -3.05 3.62 6.22
CA THR A 48 -3.14 4.98 5.66
C THR A 48 -1.74 5.57 5.46
N GLU A 49 -0.88 5.43 6.47
CA GLU A 49 0.52 5.87 6.40
C GLU A 49 1.29 5.15 5.28
N ALA A 50 1.18 3.82 5.17
CA ALA A 50 1.83 3.04 4.12
C ALA A 50 1.40 3.49 2.71
N VAL A 51 0.10 3.66 2.48
CA VAL A 51 -0.43 4.14 1.19
C VAL A 51 0.08 5.55 0.88
N GLN A 52 0.04 6.44 1.87
CA GLN A 52 0.51 7.81 1.69
C GLN A 52 1.99 7.85 1.32
N GLN A 53 2.84 7.10 2.03
CA GLN A 53 4.27 7.03 1.73
C GLN A 53 4.55 6.41 0.35
N LEU A 54 3.75 5.44 -0.11
CA LEU A 54 3.88 4.88 -1.47
C LEU A 54 3.57 5.91 -2.55
N ILE A 55 2.55 6.75 -2.33
CA ILE A 55 2.18 7.83 -3.26
C ILE A 55 3.24 8.94 -3.24
N GLU A 56 3.66 9.39 -2.06
CA GLU A 56 4.66 10.46 -1.91
C GLU A 56 6.02 10.09 -2.51
N ARG A 57 6.39 8.80 -2.47
CA ARG A 57 7.61 8.28 -3.11
C ARG A 57 7.46 8.02 -4.61
N GLY A 58 6.28 8.24 -5.19
CA GLY A 58 5.99 7.95 -6.60
C GLY A 58 5.95 6.46 -6.95
N VAL A 59 5.95 5.57 -5.94
CA VAL A 59 5.89 4.11 -6.14
C VAL A 59 4.48 3.67 -6.53
N CYS A 60 3.46 4.38 -6.04
CA CYS A 60 2.08 4.19 -6.43
C CYS A 60 1.49 5.52 -6.91
N MET A 61 0.49 5.45 -7.78
CA MET A 61 -0.32 6.60 -8.18
C MET A 61 -1.79 6.23 -8.16
N VAL A 62 -2.63 7.25 -7.98
CA VAL A 62 -4.08 7.09 -8.08
C VAL A 62 -4.46 7.38 -9.52
N ASP A 63 -5.06 6.40 -10.18
CA ASP A 63 -5.56 6.52 -11.54
C ASP A 63 -7.06 6.22 -11.59
N THR A 64 -7.73 6.72 -12.62
CA THR A 64 -9.17 6.49 -12.85
C THR A 64 -9.36 5.67 -14.11
N ILE A 65 -9.64 4.38 -13.96
CA ILE A 65 -9.86 3.46 -15.07
C ILE A 65 -11.35 3.13 -15.16
N ASN A 66 -11.98 3.43 -16.30
CA ASN A 66 -13.40 3.18 -16.55
C ASN A 66 -14.34 3.78 -15.46
N GLY A 67 -13.97 4.93 -14.89
CA GLY A 67 -14.74 5.60 -13.84
C GLY A 67 -14.52 5.05 -12.43
N ALA A 68 -13.65 4.05 -12.25
CA ALA A 68 -13.24 3.54 -10.96
C ALA A 68 -11.88 4.13 -10.54
N VAL A 69 -11.78 4.57 -9.29
CA VAL A 69 -10.53 5.06 -8.71
C VAL A 69 -9.71 3.87 -8.22
N LEU A 70 -8.52 3.70 -8.78
CA LEU A 70 -7.59 2.62 -8.49
C LEU A 70 -6.26 3.17 -8.01
N LEU A 71 -5.66 2.49 -7.04
CA LEU A 71 -4.26 2.63 -6.73
C LEU A 71 -3.49 1.68 -7.65
N VAL A 72 -2.64 2.23 -8.49
CA VAL A 72 -1.81 1.49 -9.45
C VAL A 72 -0.33 1.71 -9.14
N ARG A 73 0.53 0.83 -9.65
CA ARG A 73 1.97 0.98 -9.51
C ARG A 73 2.44 2.15 -10.37
N GLY A 74 3.23 3.03 -9.79
CA GLY A 74 3.92 4.10 -10.50
C GLY A 74 5.03 3.51 -11.37
N ASP A 75 5.10 3.90 -12.63
CA ASP A 75 6.29 3.65 -13.45
C ASP A 75 7.44 4.48 -12.90
N ALA A 76 8.43 3.82 -12.31
CA ALA A 76 9.70 4.44 -11.91
C ALA A 76 10.61 4.75 -13.12
N GLU A 77 10.03 5.00 -14.31
CA GLU A 77 10.73 5.31 -15.57
C GLU A 77 10.59 6.81 -15.98
N ALA A 78 10.40 7.71 -15.02
CA ALA A 78 10.43 9.15 -15.28
C ALA A 78 11.36 9.89 -14.30
N VAL A 79 12.63 9.50 -14.26
CA VAL A 79 13.74 10.37 -13.81
C VAL A 79 14.89 10.26 -14.79
#